data_AF-A0A0S8HMR0-F1
#
_entry.id   AF-A0A0S8HMR0-F1
#
_cell.length_a   1.000
_cell.length_b   1.000
_cell.length_c   1.000
_cell.angle_alpha   90.00
_cell.angle_beta   90.00
_cell.angle_gamma   90.00
#
_symmetry.space_group_name_H-M   'P 1'
#
loop_
_entity.id
_entity.type
_entity.pdbx_description
1 polymer ?
#
loop_
_entity_poly.entity_id
_entity_poly.type
_entity_poly.pdbx_seq_one_letter_code
_entity_poly.pdbx_strand_id
1 'polypeptide(L)'
;MPWYTIAVALTVVAAWVLCWLGIFRKAGFATWQGLLAVAPVVAGFVVALWDLLVFVGVAAFLLPLLIVCLEWPVRRQVRALKVAQGVATDDEAYGCISDAARLEKKGSWEQAMATYKLVADKCADRPPGRDALNYIVDLEKKMGIFRPEAGS
;
A
#
# COMPACT_ATOMS: atom_id res chain seq x y z
N MET A 1 -8.34 -7.86 18.29
CA MET A 1 -8.27 -8.23 19.72
C MET A 1 -6.82 -8.19 20.23
N PRO A 2 -6.19 -7.00 20.37
CA PRO A 2 -4.80 -6.87 20.83
C PRO A 2 -4.64 -6.77 22.36
N TRP A 3 -5.73 -6.76 23.13
CA TRP A 3 -5.67 -6.54 24.57
C TRP A 3 -5.16 -7.78 25.35
N TYR A 4 -5.42 -8.99 24.84
CA TYR A 4 -4.93 -10.23 25.44
C TYR A 4 -3.40 -10.34 25.39
N THR A 5 -2.75 -9.93 24.30
CA THR A 5 -1.29 -10.01 24.17
C THR A 5 -0.59 -9.04 25.13
N ILE A 6 -1.17 -7.85 25.34
CA ILE A 6 -0.68 -6.86 26.32
C ILE A 6 -0.85 -7.39 27.74
N ALA A 7 -2.00 -7.99 28.06
CA ALA A 7 -2.26 -8.58 29.38
C ALA A 7 -1.30 -9.74 29.69
N VAL A 8 -1.06 -10.65 28.73
CA VAL A 8 -0.09 -11.75 28.90
C VAL A 8 1.31 -11.19 29.08
N ALA A 9 1.75 -10.22 28.28
CA ALA A 9 3.06 -9.60 28.43
C ALA A 9 3.25 -8.94 29.82
N LEU A 10 2.25 -8.22 30.31
CA LEU A 10 2.29 -7.59 31.63
C LEU A 10 2.34 -8.62 32.77
N THR A 11 1.59 -9.72 32.67
CA THR A 11 1.62 -10.78 33.69
C THR A 11 2.97 -11.52 33.72
N VAL A 12 3.59 -11.76 32.56
CA VAL A 12 4.92 -12.38 32.48
C VAL A 12 5.99 -11.46 33.08
N VAL A 13 5.94 -10.16 32.76
CA VAL A 13 6.87 -9.16 33.33
C VAL A 13 6.67 -9.04 34.84
N ALA A 14 5.42 -8.98 35.32
CA ALA A 14 5.13 -8.89 36.75
C ALA A 14 5.59 -10.15 37.52
N ALA A 15 5.33 -11.35 36.98
CA ALA A 15 5.78 -12.60 37.58
C ALA A 15 7.32 -12.69 37.61
N TRP A 16 7.99 -12.20 36.57
CA TRP A 16 9.45 -12.17 36.50
C TRP A 16 10.04 -11.19 37.53
N VAL A 17 9.49 -9.98 37.65
CA VAL A 17 9.93 -8.99 38.65
C VAL A 17 9.72 -9.50 40.07
N LEU A 18 8.58 -10.16 40.36
CA LEU A 18 8.30 -10.74 41.67
C LEU A 18 9.22 -11.93 41.99
N CYS A 19 9.53 -12.77 41.01
CA CYS A 19 10.49 -13.86 41.15
C CYS A 19 11.88 -13.32 41.50
N TRP A 20 12.33 -12.26 40.81
CA TRP A 20 13.59 -11.59 41.10
C TRP A 20 13.59 -10.90 42.46
N LEU A 21 12.53 -10.17 42.83
CA LEU A 21 12.41 -9.57 44.17
C LEU A 21 12.49 -10.61 45.29
N GLY A 22 11.92 -11.81 45.08
CA GLY A 22 12.06 -12.94 45.99
C GLY A 22 13.50 -13.45 46.12
N ILE A 23 14.23 -13.52 45.00
CA ILE A 23 15.65 -13.90 44.95
C ILE A 23 16.51 -12.82 45.62
N PHE A 24 16.30 -11.53 45.31
CA PHE A 24 17.01 -10.41 45.92
C PHE A 24 16.78 -10.32 47.43
N ARG A 25 15.57 -10.62 47.91
CA ARG A 25 15.24 -10.61 49.34
C ARG A 25 15.90 -11.76 50.10
N LYS A 26 16.05 -12.94 49.48
CA LYS A 26 16.73 -14.10 50.11
C LYS A 26 18.26 -14.02 50.03
N ALA A 27 18.80 -13.39 48.99
CA ALA A 27 20.24 -13.38 48.71
C ALA A 27 21.02 -12.31 49.48
N GLY A 28 20.37 -11.42 50.25
CA GLY A 28 21.07 -10.42 51.05
C GLY A 28 22.06 -9.59 50.22
N PHE A 29 21.60 -9.03 49.11
CA PHE A 29 22.48 -8.31 48.18
C PHE A 29 22.92 -6.95 48.74
N ALA A 30 23.98 -6.97 49.53
CA ALA A 30 24.81 -5.83 49.90
C ALA A 30 26.20 -5.86 49.22
N THR A 31 26.40 -6.72 48.22
CA THR A 31 27.71 -6.88 47.55
C THR A 31 27.63 -6.59 46.05
N TRP A 32 28.63 -5.84 45.55
CA TRP A 32 28.82 -5.41 44.17
C TRP A 32 28.72 -6.52 43.11
N GLN A 33 28.94 -7.78 43.50
CA GLN A 33 28.84 -8.95 42.62
C GLN A 33 27.40 -9.25 42.15
N GLY A 34 26.37 -8.87 42.92
CA GLY A 34 24.97 -9.00 42.50
C GLY A 34 24.56 -8.06 41.42
N LEU A 35 25.06 -6.82 41.51
CA LEU A 35 24.81 -5.80 40.52
C LEU A 35 25.41 -6.20 39.16
N LEU A 36 26.62 -6.80 39.18
CA LEU A 36 27.30 -7.30 37.99
C LEU A 36 26.62 -8.54 37.37
N ALA A 37 25.99 -9.39 38.17
CA ALA A 37 25.24 -10.55 37.66
C ALA A 37 23.91 -10.15 36.97
N VAL A 38 23.31 -9.04 37.38
CA VAL A 38 22.00 -8.56 36.89
C VAL A 38 22.15 -7.66 35.66
N ALA A 39 23.26 -6.94 35.54
CA ALA A 39 23.58 -6.07 34.40
C ALA A 39 23.45 -6.76 33.01
N PRO A 40 23.99 -7.98 32.75
CA PRO A 40 23.85 -8.62 31.45
C PRO A 40 22.42 -9.09 31.15
N VAL A 41 21.64 -9.43 32.18
CA VAL A 41 20.23 -9.85 32.04
C VAL A 41 19.36 -8.65 31.66
N VAL A 42 19.58 -7.50 32.31
CA VAL A 42 18.89 -6.25 31.97
C VAL A 42 19.30 -5.77 30.57
N ALA A 43 20.59 -5.85 30.22
CA ALA A 43 21.06 -5.51 28.89
C ALA A 43 20.42 -6.39 27.80
N GLY A 44 20.34 -7.71 28.03
CA GLY A 44 19.65 -8.63 27.11
C GLY A 44 18.17 -8.33 26.94
N PHE A 45 17.47 -7.95 28.02
CA PHE A 45 16.07 -7.54 27.95
C PHE A 45 15.87 -6.23 27.18
N VAL A 46 16.74 -5.24 27.39
CA VAL A 46 16.68 -3.96 26.66
C VAL A 46 16.91 -4.18 25.17
N VAL A 47 17.86 -5.03 24.79
CA VAL A 47 18.11 -5.40 23.39
C VAL A 47 16.89 -6.10 22.78
N ALA A 48 16.32 -7.09 23.48
CA ALA A 48 15.13 -7.80 23.00
C ALA A 48 13.91 -6.87 22.86
N LEU A 49 13.75 -5.90 23.76
CA LEU A 49 12.70 -4.89 23.68
C LEU A 49 12.91 -3.95 22.48
N TRP A 50 14.17 -3.57 22.21
CA TRP A 50 14.53 -2.75 21.06
C TRP A 50 14.28 -3.48 19.74
N ASP A 51 14.69 -4.75 19.64
CA ASP A 51 14.42 -5.59 18.48
C ASP A 51 12.92 -5.78 18.25
N LEU A 52 12.14 -5.95 19.32
CA LEU A 52 10.68 -6.03 19.21
C LEU A 52 10.07 -4.71 18.71
N LEU A 53 10.53 -3.56 19.21
CA LEU A 53 10.06 -2.24 18.76
C LEU A 53 10.39 -1.99 17.29
N VAL A 54 11.60 -2.35 16.85
CA VAL A 54 12.01 -2.29 15.44
C VAL A 54 11.15 -3.21 14.60
N PHE A 55 10.93 -4.44 15.04
CA PHE A 55 10.08 -5.40 14.33
C PHE A 55 8.64 -4.92 14.20
N VAL A 56 8.06 -4.37 15.28
CA VAL A 56 6.70 -3.79 15.26
C VAL A 56 6.64 -2.57 14.35
N GLY A 57 7.65 -1.70 14.36
CA GLY A 57 7.73 -0.54 13.46
C GLY A 57 7.81 -0.94 11.99
N VAL A 58 8.65 -1.93 11.67
CA VAL A 58 8.78 -2.49 10.32
C VAL A 58 7.49 -3.16 9.87
N ALA A 59 6.85 -3.96 10.74
CA ALA A 59 5.58 -4.60 10.44
C ALA A 59 4.45 -3.59 10.21
N ALA A 60 4.39 -2.52 11.02
CA ALA A 60 3.41 -1.44 10.88
C ALA A 60 3.57 -0.65 9.58
N PHE A 61 4.78 -0.60 9.00
CA PHE A 61 5.02 0.00 7.70
C PHE A 61 4.73 -0.97 6.54
N LEU A 62 5.12 -2.24 6.67
CA LEU A 62 4.97 -3.24 5.61
C LEU A 62 3.51 -3.67 5.39
N LEU A 63 2.71 -3.82 6.46
CA LEU A 63 1.30 -4.22 6.36
C LEU A 63 0.45 -3.30 5.46
N PRO A 64 0.41 -1.97 5.68
CA PRO A 64 -0.37 -1.08 4.83
C PRO A 64 0.18 -1.04 3.40
N LEU A 65 1.50 -1.13 3.21
CA LEU A 65 2.10 -1.22 1.88
C LEU A 65 1.59 -2.47 1.14
N LEU A 66 1.51 -3.61 1.83
CA LEU A 66 1.01 -4.87 1.27
C LEU A 66 -0.46 -4.78 0.88
N ILE A 67 -1.29 -4.16 1.73
CA ILE A 67 -2.71 -3.92 1.45
C ILE A 67 -2.87 -3.02 0.21
N VAL A 68 -2.14 -1.90 0.14
CA VAL A 68 -2.19 -1.00 -1.02
C VAL A 68 -1.74 -1.71 -2.29
N CYS A 69 -0.66 -2.49 -2.24
CA CYS A 69 -0.18 -3.26 -3.38
C CYS A 69 -1.17 -4.31 -3.88
N LEU A 70 -1.94 -4.94 -2.98
CA LEU A 70 -2.96 -5.94 -3.33
C LEU A 70 -4.28 -5.34 -3.80
N GLU A 71 -4.75 -4.26 -3.18
CA GLU A 71 -6.03 -3.64 -3.53
C GLU A 71 -5.99 -2.86 -4.85
N TRP A 72 -4.85 -2.25 -5.17
CA TRP A 72 -4.72 -1.38 -6.34
C TRP A 72 -4.96 -2.10 -7.68
N PRO A 73 -4.42 -3.30 -7.96
CA PRO A 73 -4.70 -4.02 -9.20
C PRO A 73 -6.18 -4.42 -9.30
N VAL A 74 -6.80 -4.82 -8.19
CA VAL A 74 -8.23 -5.19 -8.15
C VAL A 74 -9.10 -3.98 -8.49
N ARG A 75 -8.85 -2.82 -7.86
CA ARG A 75 -9.57 -1.58 -8.15
C ARG A 75 -9.36 -1.10 -9.59
N ARG A 76 -8.22 -1.41 -10.22
CA ARG A 76 -7.99 -1.11 -11.65
C ARG A 76 -8.85 -2.02 -12.55
N GLN A 77 -8.87 -3.32 -12.29
CA GLN A 77 -9.66 -4.27 -13.07
C GLN A 77 -11.16 -3.99 -12.98
N VAL A 78 -11.66 -3.70 -11.77
CA VAL A 78 -13.08 -3.36 -11.56
C VAL A 78 -13.46 -2.07 -12.29
N ARG A 79 -12.59 -1.06 -12.29
CA ARG A 79 -12.82 0.19 -13.05
C ARG A 79 -12.91 -0.05 -14.55
N ALA A 80 -11.95 -0.80 -15.11
CA ALA A 80 -11.97 -1.14 -16.53
C ALA A 80 -13.25 -1.92 -16.92
N LEU A 81 -13.70 -2.85 -16.07
CA LEU A 81 -14.95 -3.60 -16.27
C LEU A 81 -16.19 -2.69 -16.23
N LYS A 82 -16.28 -1.78 -15.27
CA LYS A 82 -17.40 -0.82 -15.18
C LYS A 82 -17.47 0.12 -16.38
N VAL A 83 -16.31 0.57 -16.88
CA VAL A 83 -16.24 1.39 -18.10
C VAL A 83 -16.68 0.58 -19.30
N ALA A 84 -16.21 -0.66 -19.45
CA ALA A 84 -16.64 -1.55 -20.54
C ALA A 84 -18.16 -1.82 -20.52
N GLN A 85 -18.77 -1.87 -19.33
CA GLN A 85 -20.21 -2.03 -19.13
C GLN A 85 -21.02 -0.73 -19.31
N GLY A 86 -20.37 0.44 -19.43
CA GLY A 86 -21.06 1.73 -19.55
C GLY A 86 -21.71 2.23 -18.24
N VAL A 87 -21.42 1.59 -17.11
CA VAL A 87 -21.96 1.94 -15.79
C VAL A 87 -20.94 2.75 -14.96
N ALA A 88 -19.77 3.03 -15.53
CA ALA A 88 -18.71 3.78 -14.85
C ALA A 88 -19.18 5.17 -14.41
N THR A 89 -18.69 5.57 -13.25
CA THR A 89 -18.74 6.97 -12.79
C THR A 89 -17.66 7.79 -13.52
N ASP A 90 -17.81 9.11 -13.54
CA ASP A 90 -16.89 9.98 -14.27
C ASP A 90 -15.45 9.87 -13.74
N ASP A 91 -15.27 9.73 -12.42
CA ASP A 91 -13.97 9.47 -11.78
C ASP A 91 -13.32 8.17 -12.24
N GLU A 92 -14.12 7.12 -12.47
CA GLU A 92 -13.64 5.83 -12.93
C GLU A 92 -13.23 5.89 -14.41
N ALA A 93 -13.96 6.65 -15.22
CA ALA A 93 -13.63 6.92 -16.62
C ALA A 93 -12.32 7.74 -16.74
N TYR A 94 -12.15 8.80 -15.93
CA TYR A 94 -10.89 9.54 -15.87
C TYR A 94 -9.73 8.69 -15.35
N GLY A 95 -10.00 7.73 -14.46
CA GLY A 95 -9.02 6.72 -14.06
C GLY A 95 -8.51 5.90 -15.25
N CYS A 96 -9.41 5.47 -16.15
CA CYS A 96 -9.03 4.76 -17.37
C CYS A 96 -8.26 5.63 -18.37
N ILE A 97 -8.63 6.92 -18.52
CA ILE A 97 -7.88 7.89 -19.34
C ILE A 97 -6.46 8.06 -18.80
N SER A 98 -6.29 8.18 -17.48
CA SER A 98 -4.97 8.27 -16.84
C SER A 98 -4.11 7.02 -17.08
N ASP A 99 -4.73 5.84 -17.04
CA ASP A 99 -4.05 4.58 -17.33
C ASP A 99 -3.64 4.48 -18.81
N ALA A 100 -4.48 4.94 -19.73
CA ALA A 100 -4.15 5.05 -21.15
C ALA A 100 -2.97 6.00 -21.41
N ALA A 101 -2.96 7.18 -20.76
CA ALA A 101 -1.83 8.12 -20.84
C ALA A 101 -0.52 7.52 -20.30
N ARG A 102 -0.60 6.63 -19.30
CA ARG A 102 0.56 5.91 -18.79
C ARG A 102 1.07 4.86 -19.78
N LEU A 103 0.19 4.22 -20.54
CA LEU A 103 0.55 3.28 -21.62
C LEU A 103 1.20 4.01 -22.80
N GLU A 104 0.71 5.21 -23.14
CA GLU A 104 1.33 6.08 -24.15
C GLU A 104 2.78 6.42 -23.77
N LYS A 105 3.03 6.83 -22.51
CA LYS A 105 4.40 7.10 -22.02
C LYS A 105 5.33 5.89 -22.06
N LYS A 106 4.77 4.67 -22.01
CA LYS A 106 5.54 3.42 -22.13
C LYS A 106 5.78 3.00 -23.59
N GLY A 107 5.28 3.76 -24.55
CA GLY A 107 5.36 3.41 -25.97
C GLY A 107 4.40 2.30 -26.39
N SER A 108 3.39 1.98 -25.59
CA SER A 108 2.35 0.99 -25.93
C SER A 108 1.14 1.69 -26.58
N TRP A 109 1.37 2.30 -27.74
CA TRP A 109 0.44 3.20 -28.42
C TRP A 109 -0.89 2.52 -28.80
N GLU A 110 -0.86 1.28 -29.30
CA GLU A 110 -2.06 0.52 -29.67
C GLU A 110 -2.97 0.26 -28.47
N GLN A 111 -2.40 -0.09 -27.31
CA GLN A 111 -3.16 -0.36 -26.08
C GLN A 111 -3.73 0.94 -25.49
N ALA A 112 -2.96 2.03 -25.53
CA ALA A 112 -3.46 3.35 -25.16
C ALA A 112 -4.65 3.75 -26.03
N MET A 113 -4.52 3.58 -27.36
CA MET A 113 -5.57 3.87 -28.34
C MET A 113 -6.85 3.05 -28.09
N ALA A 114 -6.72 1.75 -27.89
CA ALA A 114 -7.86 0.88 -27.59
C ALA A 114 -8.58 1.30 -26.30
N THR A 115 -7.82 1.73 -25.28
CA THR A 115 -8.38 2.19 -24.00
C THR A 115 -9.11 3.52 -24.14
N TYR A 116 -8.56 4.48 -24.90
CA TYR A 116 -9.25 5.74 -25.16
C TYR A 116 -10.53 5.51 -25.98
N LYS A 117 -10.49 4.66 -27.01
CA LYS A 117 -11.68 4.32 -27.82
C LYS A 117 -12.78 3.69 -26.97
N LEU A 118 -12.43 2.78 -26.05
CA LEU A 118 -13.38 2.19 -25.12
C LEU A 118 -14.10 3.27 -24.27
N VAL A 119 -13.36 4.25 -23.73
CA VAL A 119 -13.95 5.33 -22.93
C VAL A 119 -14.80 6.26 -23.80
N ALA A 120 -14.33 6.60 -25.01
CA ALA A 120 -15.06 7.43 -25.95
C ALA A 120 -16.40 6.78 -26.35
N ASP A 121 -16.41 5.48 -26.66
CA ASP A 121 -17.60 4.75 -27.09
C ASP A 121 -18.60 4.54 -25.95
N LYS A 122 -18.11 4.23 -24.74
CA LYS A 122 -18.98 3.89 -23.59
C LYS A 122 -19.40 5.09 -22.76
N CYS A 123 -18.75 6.24 -22.93
CA CYS A 123 -19.05 7.47 -22.21
C CYS A 123 -19.23 8.68 -23.14
N ALA A 124 -19.67 8.46 -24.39
CA ALA A 124 -19.80 9.49 -25.44
C ALA A 124 -20.61 10.74 -24.99
N ASP A 125 -21.68 10.53 -24.23
CA ASP A 125 -22.56 11.60 -23.75
C ASP A 125 -21.97 12.41 -22.59
N ARG A 126 -20.83 11.99 -22.04
CA ARG A 126 -20.22 12.58 -20.85
C ARG A 126 -18.91 13.31 -21.16
N PRO A 127 -18.49 14.28 -20.32
CA PRO A 127 -17.20 14.96 -20.46
C PRO A 127 -15.99 14.03 -20.70
N PRO A 128 -15.80 12.92 -19.94
CA PRO A 128 -14.64 12.03 -20.16
C PRO A 128 -14.63 11.37 -21.54
N GLY A 129 -15.79 11.10 -22.15
CA GLY A 129 -15.84 10.56 -23.52
C GLY A 129 -15.35 11.57 -24.56
N ARG A 130 -15.73 12.84 -24.41
CA ARG A 130 -15.25 13.93 -25.29
C ARG A 130 -13.76 14.18 -25.13
N ASP A 131 -13.27 14.16 -23.88
CA ASP A 131 -11.84 14.28 -23.60
C ASP A 131 -11.05 13.11 -24.21
N ALA A 132 -11.57 11.88 -24.09
CA ALA A 132 -10.97 10.70 -24.71
C ALA A 132 -10.87 10.81 -26.24
N LEU A 133 -11.88 11.38 -26.91
CA LEU A 133 -11.84 11.65 -28.36
C LEU A 133 -10.72 12.63 -28.73
N ASN A 134 -10.54 13.71 -27.96
CA ASN A 134 -9.44 14.65 -28.19
C ASN A 134 -8.07 13.96 -28.03
N TYR A 135 -7.92 13.10 -27.01
CA TYR A 135 -6.70 12.33 -26.82
C TYR A 135 -6.44 11.32 -27.94
N ILE A 136 -7.48 10.71 -28.52
CA ILE A 136 -7.35 9.82 -29.69
C ILE A 136 -6.78 10.60 -30.88
N VAL A 137 -7.34 11.77 -31.19
CA VAL A 137 -6.88 12.61 -32.31
C VAL A 137 -5.41 13.00 -32.14
N ASP A 138 -5.01 13.39 -30.93
CA ASP A 138 -3.62 13.75 -30.66
C ASP A 138 -2.68 12.54 -30.73
N LEU A 139 -3.14 11.36 -30.29
CA LEU A 139 -2.37 10.12 -30.39
C LEU A 139 -2.21 9.68 -31.86
N GLU A 140 -3.24 9.81 -32.69
CA GLU A 140 -3.18 9.52 -34.14
C GLU A 140 -2.21 10.45 -34.88
N LYS A 141 -2.17 11.74 -34.51
CA LYS A 141 -1.16 12.69 -35.02
C LYS A 141 0.25 12.25 -34.65
N LYS A 142 0.49 11.85 -33.40
CA LYS A 142 1.82 11.41 -32.94
C LYS A 142 2.28 10.11 -33.60
N MET A 143 1.36 9.19 -33.88
CA MET A 143 1.66 7.94 -34.60
C MET A 143 1.84 8.13 -36.11
N GLY A 144 1.58 9.34 -36.65
CA GLY A 144 1.64 9.61 -38.09
C GLY A 144 0.54 8.90 -38.89
N ILE A 145 -0.51 8.41 -38.23
CA ILE A 145 -1.64 7.68 -38.84
C ILE A 145 -2.72 8.67 -39.32
N PHE A 146 -2.62 9.95 -38.95
CA PHE A 146 -3.57 10.98 -39.33
C PHE A 146 -3.59 11.19 -40.87
N ARG A 147 -4.52 10.52 -41.55
CA ARG A 147 -5.08 10.98 -42.82
C ARG A 147 -6.07 12.07 -42.46
N PRO A 148 -5.81 13.36 -42.76
CA PRO A 148 -6.89 14.33 -42.71
C PRO A 148 -7.98 13.81 -43.65
N GLU A 149 -9.19 13.60 -43.14
CA GLU A 149 -10.34 13.45 -44.02
C GLU A 149 -10.39 14.72 -44.87
N ALA A 150 -10.12 14.54 -46.16
CA ALA A 150 -10.24 15.58 -47.16
C ALA A 150 -11.67 16.10 -47.09
N GLY A 151 -11.80 17.42 -47.00
CA GLY A 151 -13.08 18.07 -46.73
C GLY A 151 -14.20 17.68 -47.68
N SER A 152 -15.41 17.76 -47.14
CA SER A 152 -16.63 18.04 -47.89
C SER A 152 -17.44 19.08 -47.12
#